data_AF-A0A9E3VJX1-F1
#
_entry.id   AF-A0A9E3VJX1-F1
#
_cell.length_a   1.000
_cell.length_b   1.000
_cell.length_c   1.000
_cell.angle_alpha   90.00
_cell.angle_beta   90.00
_cell.angle_gamma   90.00
#
_symmetry.space_group_name_H-M   'P 1'
#
loop_
_entity.id
_entity.type
_entity.pdbx_description
1 polymer ?
#
loop_
_entity_poly.entity_id
_entity_poly.type
_entity_poly.pdbx_seq_one_letter_code
_entity_poly.pdbx_strand_id
1 'polypeptide(L)'
;MNAQNFFVNNAYWWAIINLLITLTGILFLGWSLQPIIFLFWMEVIFNLVAAFIRVMGAMDGQPFLHTLWRKVLLLFFGSIMGTAMIMLAFSFTIGVFDKEFDTESFRGISASTWILGGNYAVALLTNFFFNGRFRKADPVTELVSTFVYLLILLVLIMAVTQHLIPALKLQDANRWVGLGVVGVKFAVDMGTMSLRTKTPVQL
;
A
#
# COMPACT_ATOMS: atom_id res chain seq x y z
N MET A 1 26.59 -15.33 -0.32
CA MET A 1 25.12 -15.16 -0.19
C MET A 1 24.63 -14.41 -1.42
N ASN A 2 23.82 -15.05 -2.27
CA ASN A 2 23.35 -14.45 -3.52
C ASN A 2 22.49 -13.21 -3.23
N ALA A 3 22.81 -12.09 -3.87
CA ALA A 3 22.09 -10.83 -3.70
C ALA A 3 20.56 -10.98 -3.92
N GLN A 4 20.16 -11.87 -4.83
CA GLN A 4 18.75 -12.24 -5.05
C GLN A 4 18.04 -12.75 -3.78
N ASN A 5 18.71 -13.52 -2.91
CA ASN A 5 18.11 -14.03 -1.68
C ASN A 5 17.93 -12.94 -0.61
N PHE A 6 18.76 -11.89 -0.62
CA PHE A 6 18.57 -10.75 0.28
C PHE A 6 17.37 -9.89 -0.14
N PHE A 7 17.16 -9.68 -1.45
CA PHE A 7 16.08 -8.82 -1.95
C PHE A 7 14.70 -9.48 -1.93
N VAL A 8 14.59 -10.79 -2.17
CA VAL A 8 13.31 -11.52 -1.99
C VAL A 8 12.91 -11.56 -0.52
N ASN A 9 13.88 -11.73 0.38
CA ASN A 9 13.65 -11.70 1.82
C ASN A 9 13.20 -10.30 2.28
N ASN A 10 13.75 -9.23 1.68
CA ASN A 10 13.39 -7.85 1.98
C ASN A 10 11.89 -7.58 1.80
N ALA A 11 11.27 -8.04 0.69
CA ALA A 11 9.84 -7.88 0.39
C ALA A 11 8.90 -8.35 1.53
N TYR A 12 9.20 -9.48 2.19
CA TYR A 12 8.38 -10.00 3.29
C TYR A 12 8.46 -9.14 4.55
N TRP A 13 9.63 -8.56 4.84
CA TRP A 13 9.79 -7.64 5.97
C TRP A 13 8.89 -6.41 5.85
N TRP A 14 8.58 -5.95 4.63
CA TRP A 14 7.65 -4.85 4.37
C TRP A 14 6.24 -5.14 4.88
N ALA A 15 5.67 -6.26 4.44
CA ALA A 15 4.34 -6.70 4.83
C ALA A 15 4.28 -6.98 6.35
N ILE A 16 5.33 -7.59 6.90
CA ILE A 16 5.42 -7.91 8.33
C ILE A 16 5.49 -6.62 9.17
N ILE A 17 6.28 -5.62 8.79
CA ILE A 17 6.36 -4.35 9.53
C ILE A 17 5.01 -3.64 9.51
N ASN A 18 4.33 -3.58 8.35
CA ASN A 18 3.02 -2.97 8.23
C ASN A 18 1.95 -3.71 9.07
N LEU A 19 2.01 -5.05 9.10
CA LEU A 19 1.19 -5.89 9.97
C LEU A 19 1.48 -5.63 11.47
N LEU A 20 2.75 -5.52 11.85
CA LEU A 20 3.15 -5.28 13.25
C LEU A 20 2.70 -3.89 13.73
N ILE A 21 2.81 -2.85 12.90
CA ILE A 21 2.31 -1.50 13.24
C ILE A 21 0.81 -1.56 13.54
N THR A 22 0.04 -2.20 12.65
CA THR A 22 -1.42 -2.28 12.80
C THR A 22 -1.85 -3.17 13.97
N LEU A 23 -1.21 -4.32 14.17
CA LEU A 23 -1.45 -5.18 15.34
C LEU A 23 -1.08 -4.50 16.65
N THR A 24 0.03 -3.74 16.67
CA THR A 24 0.44 -3.01 17.87
C THR A 24 -0.60 -1.95 18.23
N GLY A 25 -1.12 -1.25 17.23
CA GLY A 25 -2.22 -0.31 17.39
C GLY A 25 -3.48 -0.94 17.99
N ILE A 26 -3.92 -2.08 17.44
CA ILE A 26 -5.13 -2.77 17.88
C ILE A 26 -4.96 -3.36 19.29
N LEU A 27 -3.85 -4.07 19.54
CA LEU A 27 -3.67 -4.88 20.75
C LEU A 27 -3.16 -4.07 21.95
N PHE A 28 -2.33 -3.05 21.73
CA PHE A 28 -1.68 -2.29 22.82
C PHE A 28 -2.17 -0.85 22.94
N LEU A 29 -2.48 -0.19 21.83
CA LEU A 29 -2.96 1.20 21.84
C LEU A 29 -4.49 1.30 21.82
N GLY A 30 -5.18 0.16 21.77
CA GLY A 30 -6.64 0.08 21.85
C GLY A 30 -7.35 0.65 20.63
N TRP A 31 -6.66 0.77 19.49
CA TRP A 31 -7.20 1.41 18.29
C TRP A 31 -8.55 0.83 17.87
N SER A 32 -9.50 1.73 17.67
CA SER A 32 -10.76 1.48 16.99
C SER A 32 -10.54 1.42 15.46
N LEU A 33 -11.62 1.23 14.71
CA LEU A 33 -11.54 1.11 13.26
C LEU A 33 -11.03 2.39 12.56
N GLN A 34 -11.27 3.56 13.15
CA GLN A 34 -10.92 4.87 12.56
C GLN A 34 -9.41 5.04 12.33
N PRO A 35 -8.51 4.85 13.33
CA PRO A 35 -7.06 4.89 13.11
C PRO A 35 -6.55 3.88 12.07
N ILE A 36 -7.16 2.69 12.01
CA ILE A 36 -6.76 1.63 11.06
C ILE A 36 -7.07 2.08 9.63
N ILE A 37 -8.26 2.63 9.41
CA ILE A 37 -8.64 3.20 8.12
C ILE A 37 -7.75 4.39 7.77
N PHE A 38 -7.43 5.25 8.73
CA PHE A 38 -6.54 6.38 8.49
C PHE A 38 -5.15 5.90 8.02
N LEU A 39 -4.56 4.89 8.68
CA LEU A 39 -3.30 4.30 8.20
C LEU A 39 -3.45 3.69 6.81
N PHE A 40 -4.58 3.05 6.52
CA PHE A 40 -4.85 2.52 5.20
C PHE A 40 -4.89 3.62 4.13
N TRP A 41 -5.53 4.76 4.39
CA TRP A 41 -5.49 5.91 3.48
C TRP A 41 -4.05 6.40 3.26
N MET A 42 -3.27 6.55 4.34
CA MET A 42 -1.87 6.95 4.25
C MET A 42 -1.05 5.96 3.43
N GLU A 43 -1.33 4.67 3.55
CA GLU A 43 -0.69 3.62 2.77
C GLU A 43 -1.02 3.71 1.28
N VAL A 44 -2.30 3.95 0.92
CA VAL A 44 -2.70 4.19 -0.48
C VAL A 44 -1.91 5.38 -1.05
N ILE A 45 -1.82 6.47 -0.30
CA ILE A 45 -1.06 7.66 -0.70
C ILE A 45 0.42 7.33 -0.87
N PHE A 46 1.05 6.64 0.09
CA PHE A 46 2.47 6.27 0.01
C PHE A 46 2.76 5.34 -1.17
N ASN A 47 1.87 4.40 -1.49
CA ASN A 47 2.01 3.54 -2.67
C ASN A 47 1.95 4.35 -3.97
N LEU A 48 1.02 5.31 -4.08
CA LEU A 48 0.90 6.17 -5.25
C LEU A 48 2.13 7.08 -5.41
N VAL A 49 2.57 7.72 -4.33
CA VAL A 49 3.80 8.54 -4.33
C VAL A 49 5.01 7.70 -4.73
N ALA A 50 5.17 6.50 -4.16
CA ALA A 50 6.25 5.59 -4.52
C ALA A 50 6.15 5.13 -5.99
N ALA A 51 4.95 4.95 -6.54
CA ALA A 51 4.76 4.65 -7.96
C ALA A 51 5.19 5.81 -8.85
N PHE A 52 4.81 7.05 -8.51
CA PHE A 52 5.22 8.23 -9.28
C PHE A 52 6.73 8.45 -9.26
N ILE A 53 7.37 8.24 -8.10
CA ILE A 53 8.84 8.28 -8.02
C ILE A 53 9.47 7.18 -8.88
N ARG A 54 8.89 5.96 -8.89
CA ARG A 54 9.35 4.87 -9.76
C ARG A 54 9.21 5.20 -11.25
N VAL A 55 8.06 5.76 -11.66
CA VAL A 55 7.84 6.22 -13.05
C VAL A 55 8.87 7.26 -13.46
N MET A 56 9.16 8.22 -12.58
CA MET A 56 10.16 9.25 -12.84
C MET A 56 11.56 8.66 -12.96
N GLY A 57 11.93 7.74 -12.07
CA GLY A 57 13.25 7.09 -12.07
C GLY A 57 13.44 6.01 -13.14
N ALA A 58 12.37 5.44 -13.68
CA ALA A 58 12.41 4.35 -14.66
C ALA A 58 13.01 4.81 -16.00
N MET A 59 14.04 4.11 -16.51
CA MET A 59 14.74 4.49 -17.74
C MET A 59 14.43 3.57 -18.93
N ASP A 60 13.90 2.37 -18.70
CA ASP A 60 13.57 1.41 -19.78
C ASP A 60 14.74 1.16 -20.76
N GLY A 61 15.98 1.16 -20.25
CA GLY A 61 17.19 1.04 -21.07
C GLY A 61 17.51 2.23 -21.97
N GLN A 62 16.73 3.31 -21.94
CA GLN A 62 16.89 4.49 -22.79
C GLN A 62 17.44 5.71 -22.02
N PRO A 63 18.04 6.70 -22.71
CA PRO A 63 18.42 7.98 -22.09
C PRO A 63 17.21 8.69 -21.47
N PHE A 64 17.42 9.34 -20.32
CA PHE A 64 16.34 9.94 -19.52
C PHE A 64 15.46 10.93 -20.32
N LEU A 65 16.07 11.76 -21.17
CA LEU A 65 15.37 12.78 -21.95
C LEU A 65 14.44 12.17 -23.01
N HIS A 66 14.78 10.99 -23.54
CA HIS A 66 13.99 10.33 -24.58
C HIS A 66 12.67 9.78 -24.03
N THR A 67 12.64 9.43 -22.74
CA THR A 67 11.44 8.91 -22.06
C THR A 67 10.67 9.99 -21.30
N LEU A 68 11.17 11.23 -21.25
CA LEU A 68 10.64 12.30 -20.41
C LEU A 68 9.19 12.66 -20.77
N TRP A 69 8.87 12.78 -22.06
CA TRP A 69 7.50 13.07 -22.51
C TRP A 69 6.52 11.98 -22.11
N ARG A 70 6.90 10.70 -22.32
CA ARG A 70 6.11 9.54 -21.91
C ARG A 70 5.86 9.56 -20.40
N LYS A 71 6.88 9.89 -19.58
CA LYS A 71 6.73 10.01 -18.13
C LYS A 71 5.76 11.12 -17.73
N VAL A 72 5.83 12.29 -18.35
CA VAL A 72 4.92 13.41 -18.06
C VAL A 72 3.47 13.00 -18.34
N LEU A 73 3.21 12.39 -19.50
CA LEU A 73 1.87 11.88 -19.81
C LEU A 73 1.41 10.81 -18.81
N LEU A 74 2.29 9.86 -18.46
CA LEU A 74 1.97 8.81 -17.48
C LEU A 74 1.71 9.36 -16.09
N LEU A 75 2.44 10.39 -15.66
CA LEU A 75 2.18 11.07 -14.40
C LEU A 75 0.86 11.82 -14.44
N PHE A 76 0.51 12.46 -15.56
CA PHE A 76 -0.77 13.16 -15.70
C PHE A 76 -1.95 12.19 -15.61
N PHE A 77 -2.00 11.15 -16.46
CA PHE A 77 -3.06 10.13 -16.40
C PHE A 77 -3.03 9.34 -15.09
N GLY A 78 -1.83 9.04 -14.58
CA GLY A 78 -1.62 8.42 -13.29
C GLY A 78 -2.16 9.28 -12.15
N SER A 79 -2.05 10.61 -12.22
CA SER A 79 -2.60 11.52 -11.20
C SER A 79 -4.12 11.51 -11.20
N ILE A 80 -4.74 11.49 -12.39
CA ILE A 80 -6.20 11.39 -12.52
C ILE A 80 -6.68 10.06 -11.92
N MET A 81 -6.06 8.94 -12.31
CA MET A 81 -6.41 7.63 -11.78
C MET A 81 -6.12 7.51 -10.28
N GLY A 82 -5.00 8.05 -9.80
CA GLY A 82 -4.64 8.09 -8.38
C GLY A 82 -5.67 8.87 -7.58
N THR A 83 -6.13 10.01 -8.09
CA THR A 83 -7.21 10.78 -7.47
C THR A 83 -8.50 9.97 -7.37
N ALA A 84 -8.89 9.27 -8.44
CA ALA A 84 -10.06 8.40 -8.42
C ALA A 84 -9.93 7.25 -7.40
N MET A 85 -8.76 6.61 -7.30
CA MET A 85 -8.48 5.56 -6.31
C MET A 85 -8.56 6.08 -4.88
N ILE A 86 -8.00 7.27 -4.62
CA ILE A 86 -8.09 7.93 -3.32
C ILE A 86 -9.57 8.21 -3.01
N MET A 87 -10.32 8.84 -3.93
CA MET A 87 -11.74 9.11 -3.72
C MET A 87 -12.55 7.83 -3.43
N LEU A 88 -12.25 6.72 -4.11
CA LEU A 88 -12.85 5.42 -3.80
C LEU A 88 -12.50 5.00 -2.37
N ALA A 89 -11.22 5.02 -1.99
CA ALA A 89 -10.78 4.67 -0.63
C ALA A 89 -11.49 5.50 0.45
N PHE A 90 -11.68 6.80 0.20
CA PHE A 90 -12.42 7.71 1.10
C PHE A 90 -13.92 7.39 1.13
N SER A 91 -14.55 7.18 -0.03
CA SER A 91 -16.00 6.95 -0.14
C SER A 91 -16.48 5.76 0.70
N PHE A 92 -15.72 4.67 0.74
CA PHE A 92 -16.12 3.46 1.49
C PHE A 92 -15.97 3.58 3.00
N THR A 93 -15.31 4.64 3.45
CA THR A 93 -14.95 4.83 4.86
C THR A 93 -15.77 5.92 5.54
N ILE A 94 -16.58 6.66 4.79
CA ILE A 94 -17.50 7.70 5.30
C ILE A 94 -18.38 7.14 6.44
N GLY A 95 -19.00 5.98 6.23
CA GLY A 95 -19.86 5.35 7.25
C GLY A 95 -19.15 4.91 8.54
N VAL A 96 -17.81 4.90 8.56
CA VAL A 96 -17.01 4.63 9.78
C VAL A 96 -16.67 5.92 10.53
N PHE A 97 -16.51 7.02 9.81
CA PHE A 97 -16.24 8.35 10.37
C PHE A 97 -17.50 9.15 10.73
N ASP A 98 -18.69 8.67 10.36
CA ASP A 98 -19.98 9.24 10.82
C ASP A 98 -20.25 9.04 12.32
N LYS A 99 -19.44 8.24 13.02
CA LYS A 99 -19.49 8.09 14.49
C LYS A 99 -18.59 9.13 15.16
N GLU A 100 -18.93 9.54 16.39
CA GLU A 100 -18.15 10.50 17.18
C GLU A 100 -16.64 10.20 17.13
N PHE A 101 -15.86 11.25 16.90
CA PHE A 101 -14.43 11.14 16.68
C PHE A 101 -13.72 10.82 18.01
N ASP A 102 -13.25 9.58 18.15
CA ASP A 102 -12.60 9.10 19.37
C ASP A 102 -11.12 9.51 19.38
N THR A 103 -10.84 10.68 19.96
CA THR A 103 -9.47 11.23 20.03
C THR A 103 -8.50 10.36 20.83
N GLU A 104 -8.96 9.55 21.79
CA GLU A 104 -8.11 8.65 22.56
C GLU A 104 -7.62 7.48 21.71
N SER A 105 -8.47 6.99 20.80
CA SER A 105 -8.13 5.94 19.84
C SER A 105 -7.00 6.34 18.87
N PHE A 106 -6.77 7.63 18.61
CA PHE A 106 -5.69 8.11 17.73
C PHE A 106 -4.32 8.20 18.42
N ARG A 107 -4.19 7.74 19.67
CA ARG A 107 -2.91 7.75 20.39
C ARG A 107 -1.84 6.98 19.61
N GLY A 108 -0.71 7.63 19.34
CA GLY A 108 0.43 7.03 18.65
C GLY A 108 0.27 6.90 17.12
N ILE A 109 -0.82 7.41 16.53
CA ILE A 109 -1.06 7.35 15.09
C ILE A 109 -0.01 8.09 14.27
N SER A 110 0.45 9.24 14.77
CA SER A 110 1.45 10.07 14.10
C SER A 110 2.78 9.32 13.99
N ALA A 111 3.28 8.78 15.11
CA ALA A 111 4.48 7.96 15.12
C ALA A 111 4.35 6.75 14.18
N SER A 112 3.20 6.07 14.20
CA SER A 112 2.93 4.93 13.31
C SER A 112 2.91 5.32 11.83
N THR A 113 2.39 6.51 11.51
CA THR A 113 2.37 7.06 10.15
C THR A 113 3.79 7.42 9.68
N TRP A 114 4.62 7.99 10.56
CA TRP A 114 6.02 8.26 10.28
C TRP A 114 6.82 6.98 10.06
N ILE A 115 6.62 5.96 10.90
CA ILE A 115 7.25 4.65 10.72
C ILE A 115 6.79 4.03 9.40
N LEU A 116 5.49 4.08 9.08
CA LEU A 116 4.95 3.59 7.81
C LEU A 116 5.59 4.30 6.61
N GLY A 117 5.63 5.64 6.61
CA GLY A 117 6.24 6.42 5.54
C GLY A 117 7.74 6.18 5.41
N GLY A 118 8.45 6.10 6.55
CA GLY A 118 9.88 5.77 6.62
C GLY A 118 10.16 4.37 6.10
N ASN A 119 9.27 3.42 6.40
CA ASN A 119 9.24 2.13 5.73
C ASN A 119 9.16 2.42 4.21
N TYR A 120 8.05 2.93 3.67
CA TYR A 120 7.87 3.06 2.21
C TYR A 120 9.07 3.71 1.48
N ALA A 121 9.70 4.72 2.11
CA ALA A 121 10.91 5.35 1.63
C ALA A 121 12.11 4.38 1.56
N VAL A 122 12.39 3.64 2.63
CA VAL A 122 13.46 2.63 2.64
C VAL A 122 13.19 1.55 1.58
N ALA A 123 11.94 1.11 1.40
CA ALA A 123 11.57 0.11 0.37
C ALA A 123 11.93 0.59 -1.02
N LEU A 124 11.59 1.84 -1.30
CA LEU A 124 11.83 2.49 -2.57
C LEU A 124 13.34 2.63 -2.82
N LEU A 125 14.09 3.10 -1.82
CA LEU A 125 15.54 3.27 -1.93
C LEU A 125 16.25 1.93 -2.16
N THR A 126 15.95 0.92 -1.35
CA THR A 126 16.68 -0.36 -1.42
C THR A 126 16.27 -1.18 -2.64
N ASN A 127 14.97 -1.30 -2.93
CA ASN A 127 14.50 -2.22 -3.97
C ASN A 127 14.50 -1.60 -5.38
N PHE A 128 14.40 -0.28 -5.49
CA PHE A 128 14.35 0.39 -6.79
C PHE A 128 15.66 1.09 -7.16
N PHE A 129 16.21 1.91 -6.26
CA PHE A 129 17.41 2.70 -6.55
C PHE A 129 18.71 1.93 -6.33
N PHE A 130 18.95 1.41 -5.13
CA PHE A 130 20.21 0.72 -4.80
C PHE A 130 20.36 -0.61 -5.54
N ASN A 131 19.26 -1.30 -5.83
CA ASN A 131 19.27 -2.50 -6.66
C ASN A 131 19.41 -2.20 -8.18
N GLY A 132 19.49 -0.92 -8.58
CA GLY A 132 19.65 -0.53 -9.98
C GLY A 132 18.46 -0.87 -10.89
N ARG A 133 17.34 -1.36 -10.34
CA ARG A 133 16.12 -1.75 -11.08
C ARG A 133 15.59 -0.60 -11.94
N PHE A 134 15.74 0.64 -11.48
CA PHE A 134 15.34 1.85 -12.21
C PHE A 134 15.89 1.91 -13.65
N ARG A 135 17.07 1.33 -13.91
CA ARG A 135 17.69 1.33 -15.24
C ARG A 135 16.93 0.48 -16.27
N LYS A 136 16.27 -0.59 -15.81
CA LYS A 136 15.55 -1.57 -16.65
C LYS A 136 14.04 -1.55 -16.46
N ALA A 137 13.54 -0.75 -15.51
CA ALA A 137 12.12 -0.67 -15.24
C ALA A 137 11.40 0.06 -16.38
N ASP A 138 10.29 -0.51 -16.85
CA ASP A 138 9.35 0.16 -17.73
C ASP A 138 8.40 1.05 -16.90
N PRO A 139 8.34 2.37 -17.17
CA PRO A 139 7.48 3.29 -16.44
C PRO A 139 6.00 2.89 -16.43
N VAL A 140 5.49 2.32 -17.52
CA VAL A 140 4.07 1.91 -17.61
C VAL A 140 3.81 0.75 -16.66
N THR A 141 4.64 -0.27 -16.70
CA THR A 141 4.52 -1.45 -15.83
C THR A 141 4.62 -1.08 -14.34
N GLU A 142 5.51 -0.17 -13.95
CA GLU A 142 5.62 0.29 -12.56
C GLU A 142 4.35 1.00 -12.07
N LEU A 143 3.72 1.80 -12.94
CA LEU A 143 2.50 2.52 -12.64
C LEU A 143 1.28 1.59 -12.59
N VAL A 144 1.06 0.81 -13.65
CA VAL A 144 -0.08 -0.10 -13.79
C VAL A 144 -0.06 -1.18 -12.71
N SER A 145 1.11 -1.78 -12.43
CA SER A 145 1.21 -2.79 -11.37
C SER A 145 0.82 -2.26 -10.00
N THR A 146 1.10 -0.97 -9.72
CA THR A 146 0.70 -0.33 -8.48
C THR A 146 -0.80 -0.07 -8.44
N PHE A 147 -1.39 0.40 -9.55
CA PHE A 147 -2.83 0.59 -9.64
C PHE A 147 -3.61 -0.71 -9.53
N VAL A 148 -3.16 -1.78 -10.19
CA VAL A 148 -3.80 -3.10 -10.09
C VAL A 148 -3.73 -3.63 -8.66
N TYR A 149 -2.57 -3.51 -8.01
CA TYR A 149 -2.43 -3.86 -6.60
C TYR A 149 -3.41 -3.07 -5.71
N LEU A 150 -3.43 -1.75 -5.85
CA LEU A 150 -4.33 -0.89 -5.08
C LEU A 150 -5.81 -1.20 -5.35
N LEU A 151 -6.17 -1.50 -6.60
CA LEU A 151 -7.52 -1.87 -6.97
C LEU A 151 -7.95 -3.19 -6.34
N ILE A 152 -7.10 -4.22 -6.40
CA ILE A 152 -7.37 -5.52 -5.76
C ILE A 152 -7.53 -5.32 -4.26
N LEU A 153 -6.61 -4.56 -3.64
CA LEU A 153 -6.64 -4.27 -2.21
C LEU A 153 -7.93 -3.54 -1.81
N LEU A 154 -8.30 -2.50 -2.56
CA LEU A 154 -9.53 -1.74 -2.34
C LEU A 154 -10.77 -2.61 -2.47
N VAL A 155 -10.91 -3.39 -3.55
CA VAL A 155 -12.07 -4.26 -3.78
C VAL A 155 -12.22 -5.29 -2.67
N LEU A 156 -11.14 -5.90 -2.22
CA LEU A 156 -11.19 -6.90 -1.15
C LEU A 156 -11.52 -6.27 0.20
N ILE A 157 -10.94 -5.12 0.52
CA ILE A 157 -11.27 -4.38 1.74
C ILE A 157 -12.74 -3.95 1.72
N MET A 158 -13.25 -3.47 0.59
CA MET A 158 -14.68 -3.11 0.44
C MET A 158 -15.61 -4.31 0.67
N ALA A 159 -15.30 -5.46 0.09
CA ALA A 159 -16.10 -6.67 0.29
C ALA A 159 -16.14 -7.06 1.77
N VAL A 160 -15.01 -6.92 2.47
CA VAL A 160 -14.93 -7.17 3.91
C VAL A 160 -15.75 -6.15 4.70
N THR A 161 -15.51 -4.85 4.50
CA THR A 161 -16.11 -3.77 5.29
C THR A 161 -17.60 -3.58 5.04
N GLN A 162 -18.08 -3.78 3.81
CA GLN A 162 -19.47 -3.54 3.45
C GLN A 162 -20.36 -4.78 3.46
N HIS A 163 -19.81 -5.98 3.20
CA HIS A 163 -20.64 -7.19 3.08
C HIS A 163 -20.43 -8.17 4.23
N LEU A 164 -19.20 -8.56 4.55
CA LEU A 164 -18.95 -9.54 5.61
C LEU A 164 -19.24 -9.00 7.00
N ILE A 165 -18.88 -7.74 7.24
CA ILE A 165 -18.91 -7.16 8.58
C ILE A 165 -20.33 -6.88 9.09
N PRO A 166 -21.23 -6.26 8.31
CA PRO A 166 -22.62 -6.09 8.72
C PRO A 166 -23.34 -7.42 8.98
N ALA A 167 -22.94 -8.49 8.29
CA ALA A 167 -23.53 -9.82 8.45
C ALA A 167 -23.19 -10.49 9.79
N LEU A 168 -22.04 -10.17 10.41
CA LEU A 168 -21.53 -10.88 11.60
C LEU A 168 -22.08 -10.35 12.94
N LYS A 169 -22.77 -9.20 12.98
CA LYS A 169 -23.43 -8.62 14.17
C LYS A 169 -22.65 -8.77 15.51
N LEU A 170 -21.35 -8.49 15.50
CA LEU A 170 -20.47 -8.65 16.67
C LEU A 170 -20.64 -7.50 17.67
N GLN A 171 -20.65 -7.79 18.98
CA GLN A 171 -20.75 -6.80 20.07
C GLN A 171 -19.53 -5.87 20.16
N ASP A 172 -18.32 -6.34 19.78
CA ASP A 172 -17.09 -5.55 19.63
C ASP A 172 -16.71 -5.33 18.16
N ALA A 173 -17.71 -5.12 17.29
CA ALA A 173 -17.54 -5.10 15.84
C ALA A 173 -16.31 -4.29 15.39
N ASN A 174 -16.09 -3.09 15.92
CA ASN A 174 -15.01 -2.21 15.44
C ASN A 174 -13.59 -2.82 15.52
N ARG A 175 -13.26 -3.60 16.56
CA ARG A 175 -11.92 -4.21 16.71
C ARG A 175 -11.74 -5.42 15.81
N TRP A 176 -12.75 -6.29 15.74
CA TRP A 176 -12.74 -7.48 14.89
C TRP A 176 -12.76 -7.11 13.40
N VAL A 177 -13.46 -6.04 13.06
CA VAL A 177 -13.45 -5.42 11.74
C VAL A 177 -12.05 -4.93 11.38
N GLY A 178 -11.40 -4.22 12.30
CA GLY A 178 -10.01 -3.79 12.14
C GLY A 178 -9.06 -4.96 11.87
N LEU A 179 -9.17 -6.04 12.66
CA LEU A 179 -8.40 -7.26 12.47
C LEU A 179 -8.69 -7.93 11.11
N GLY A 180 -9.94 -7.97 10.68
CA GLY A 180 -10.34 -8.52 9.38
C GLY A 180 -9.74 -7.74 8.20
N VAL A 181 -9.78 -6.41 8.27
CA VAL A 181 -9.17 -5.52 7.27
C VAL A 181 -7.64 -5.74 7.22
N VAL A 182 -6.99 -5.79 8.38
CA VAL A 182 -5.54 -6.06 8.47
C VAL A 182 -5.20 -7.45 7.93
N GLY A 183 -6.00 -8.47 8.23
CA GLY A 183 -5.81 -9.83 7.75
C GLY A 183 -5.95 -9.95 6.23
N VAL A 184 -6.98 -9.35 5.65
CA VAL A 184 -7.17 -9.33 4.19
C VAL A 184 -6.07 -8.56 3.49
N LYS A 185 -5.68 -7.40 4.03
CA LYS A 185 -4.52 -6.66 3.53
C LYS A 185 -3.26 -7.55 3.51
N PHE A 186 -2.93 -8.18 4.64
CA PHE A 186 -1.75 -9.03 4.72
C PHE A 186 -1.81 -10.21 3.73
N ALA A 187 -2.99 -10.79 3.51
CA ALA A 187 -3.18 -11.83 2.50
C ALA A 187 -2.94 -11.30 1.07
N VAL A 188 -3.37 -10.08 0.75
CA VAL A 188 -3.12 -9.43 -0.54
C VAL A 188 -1.64 -9.11 -0.72
N ASP A 189 -0.99 -8.59 0.32
CA ASP A 189 0.45 -8.31 0.33
C ASP A 189 1.24 -9.59 0.05
N MET A 190 0.90 -10.69 0.74
CA MET A 190 1.53 -12.00 0.52
C MET A 190 1.24 -12.59 -0.86
N GLY A 191 -0.01 -12.51 -1.32
CA GLY A 191 -0.42 -13.04 -2.62
C GLY A 191 0.29 -12.33 -3.78
N THR A 192 0.33 -11.00 -3.76
CA THR A 192 0.98 -10.21 -4.81
C THR A 192 2.51 -10.31 -4.79
N MET A 193 3.11 -10.53 -3.61
CA MET A 193 4.54 -10.85 -3.50
C MET A 193 4.88 -12.24 -4.07
N SER A 194 4.08 -13.26 -3.78
CA SER A 194 4.25 -14.61 -4.34
C SER A 194 4.20 -14.59 -5.87
N LEU A 195 3.27 -13.83 -6.45
CA LEU A 195 3.15 -13.67 -7.91
C LEU A 195 4.38 -12.98 -8.53
N ARG A 196 4.97 -11.98 -7.87
CA ARG A 196 6.22 -11.33 -8.32
C ARG A 196 7.44 -12.24 -8.28
N THR A 197 7.47 -13.27 -7.43
CA THR A 197 8.57 -14.25 -7.38
C THR A 197 8.45 -15.35 -8.44
N LYS A 198 7.24 -15.61 -8.95
CA LYS A 198 6.95 -16.68 -9.92
C LYS A 198 7.03 -16.25 -11.37
N THR A 199 7.15 -14.96 -11.66
CA THR A 199 7.54 -14.46 -12.98
C THR A 199 9.04 -14.18 -12.99
N PRO A 200 9.89 -15.20 -13.26
CA PRO A 200 11.21 -14.90 -13.76
C PRO A 200 11.00 -14.10 -15.05
N VAL A 201 11.58 -12.91 -15.12
CA VAL A 201 11.82 -12.24 -16.39
C VAL A 201 12.66 -13.23 -17.19
N GLN A 202 12.01 -14.01 -18.04
CA GLN A 202 12.68 -14.80 -19.05
C GLN A 202 13.19 -13.79 -20.09
N LEU A 203 14.48 -13.51 -19.93
CA LEU A 203 15.48 -13.06 -20.92
C LEU A 203 15.01 -12.09 -22.02
#